data_AF-A0A1J6JMG2-F1
#
_entry.id   AF-A0A1J6JMG2-F1
#
_cell.length_a   1.000
_cell.length_b   1.000
_cell.length_c   1.000
_cell.angle_alpha   90.00
_cell.angle_beta   90.00
_cell.angle_gamma   90.00
#
_symmetry.space_group_name_H-M   'P 1'
#
loop_
_entity.id
_entity.type
_entity.pdbx_description
1 polymer ?
#
loop_
_entity_poly.entity_id
_entity_poly.type
_entity_poly.pdbx_seq_one_letter_code
_entity_poly.pdbx_strand_id
1 'polypeptide(L)'
;MIYDALSSLKEPNGSDTSTIVNFIEQRHEVPQNFRRLLSSRLRRLVQQDKLEKIENCYRIKKEVLERTKTATPKQKHVGPRQFPSSTYLGDTVEEAAKTAVYKVAEADNKSFVAAEAAKEEARVSKMAEDQDSLLLLAKDIFDRCSQGEIVLMA
;
A
#
# COMPACT_ATOMS: atom_id res chain seq x y z
N MET A 1 16.25 -3.09 -7.83
CA MET A 1 15.08 -2.89 -8.71
C MET A 1 14.58 -1.45 -8.69
N ILE A 2 13.70 -1.01 -7.78
CA ILE A 2 13.15 0.38 -7.86
C ILE A 2 14.22 1.45 -7.59
N TYR A 3 14.95 1.35 -6.47
CA TYR A 3 16.03 2.28 -6.15
C TYR A 3 17.14 2.28 -7.20
N ASP A 4 17.42 1.10 -7.76
CA ASP A 4 18.43 0.92 -8.80
C ASP A 4 18.01 1.59 -10.12
N ALA A 5 16.75 1.44 -10.52
CA ALA A 5 16.16 2.17 -11.64
C ALA A 5 16.22 3.68 -11.43
N LEU A 6 15.77 4.17 -10.27
CA LEU A 6 15.77 5.60 -9.95
C LEU A 6 17.19 6.19 -9.85
N SER A 7 18.17 5.40 -9.37
CA SER A 7 19.58 5.80 -9.29
C SER A 7 20.27 5.81 -10.64
N SER A 8 19.82 4.96 -11.56
CA SER A 8 20.36 4.85 -12.92
C SER A 8 19.81 5.91 -13.87
N LEU A 9 18.51 6.23 -13.76
CA LEU A 9 17.83 7.17 -14.67
C LEU A 9 18.19 8.64 -14.40
N LYS A 10 18.57 9.01 -13.16
CA LYS A 10 19.05 10.35 -12.73
C LYS A 10 18.31 11.55 -13.34
N GLU A 11 16.99 11.43 -13.52
CA GLU A 11 16.18 12.50 -14.09
C GLU A 11 15.98 13.64 -13.07
N PRO A 12 16.04 14.91 -13.49
CA PRO A 12 15.97 16.07 -12.58
C PRO A 12 14.67 16.13 -11.77
N ASN A 13 13.56 15.67 -12.37
CA ASN A 13 12.24 15.63 -11.75
C ASN A 13 11.85 14.23 -11.23
N GLY A 14 12.80 13.28 -11.23
CA GLY A 14 12.53 11.86 -10.98
C GLY A 14 11.93 11.14 -12.21
N SER A 15 11.60 9.87 -12.04
CA SER A 15 11.14 9.00 -13.12
C SER A 15 9.70 8.57 -12.97
N ASP A 16 8.98 8.54 -14.09
CA ASP A 16 7.58 8.13 -14.11
C ASP A 16 7.43 6.60 -13.95
N THR A 17 6.21 6.15 -13.69
CA THR A 17 5.96 4.71 -13.50
C THR A 17 6.31 3.92 -14.75
N SER A 18 6.07 4.45 -15.95
CA SER A 18 6.31 3.72 -17.20
C SER A 18 7.81 3.55 -17.48
N THR A 19 8.62 4.57 -17.22
CA THR A 19 10.09 4.51 -17.39
C THR A 19 10.71 3.55 -16.39
N ILE A 20 10.24 3.54 -15.15
CA ILE A 20 10.70 2.57 -14.13
C ILE A 20 10.32 1.14 -14.53
N VAL A 21 9.11 0.93 -15.07
CA VAL A 21 8.68 -0.38 -15.58
C VAL A 21 9.59 -0.84 -16.71
N ASN A 22 9.76 -0.01 -17.74
CA ASN A 22 10.61 -0.34 -18.89
C ASN A 22 12.04 -0.65 -18.46
N PHE A 23 12.63 0.15 -17.56
CA PHE A 23 13.99 -0.09 -17.06
C PHE A 23 14.13 -1.48 -16.41
N ILE A 24 13.14 -1.87 -15.60
CA ILE A 24 13.18 -3.14 -14.87
C ILE A 24 12.90 -4.31 -15.81
N GLU A 25 11.95 -4.18 -16.75
CA GLU A 25 11.63 -5.18 -17.77
C GLU A 25 12.83 -5.51 -18.68
N GLN A 26 13.67 -4.52 -18.98
CA GLN A 26 14.88 -4.72 -19.80
C GLN A 26 16.03 -5.38 -19.03
N ARG A 27 15.97 -5.44 -17.70
CA ARG A 27 17.04 -5.95 -16.83
C ARG A 27 16.67 -7.25 -16.13
N HIS A 28 15.38 -7.55 -16.00
CA HIS A 28 14.86 -8.66 -15.22
C HIS A 28 13.59 -9.23 -15.86
N GLU A 29 13.43 -10.55 -15.78
CA GLU A 29 12.13 -11.17 -16.05
C GLU A 29 11.13 -10.76 -14.96
N VAL A 30 10.03 -10.14 -15.38
CA VAL A 30 8.99 -9.66 -14.46
C VAL A 30 7.63 -10.33 -14.73
N PRO A 31 6.83 -10.61 -13.69
CA PRO A 31 5.50 -11.18 -13.86
C PRO A 31 4.53 -10.26 -14.60
N GLN A 32 3.49 -10.81 -15.22
CA GLN A 32 2.48 -10.04 -15.96
C GLN A 32 1.75 -8.97 -15.12
N ASN A 33 1.67 -9.17 -13.79
CA ASN A 33 1.06 -8.22 -12.85
C ASN A 33 2.03 -7.14 -12.33
N PHE A 34 3.22 -7.03 -12.91
CA PHE A 34 4.30 -6.21 -12.38
C PHE A 34 3.96 -4.72 -12.27
N ARG A 35 3.30 -4.12 -13.27
CA ARG A 35 2.93 -2.69 -13.22
C ARG A 35 2.05 -2.35 -12.01
N ARG A 36 1.09 -3.23 -11.68
CA ARG A 36 0.20 -3.08 -10.51
C ARG A 36 0.98 -3.24 -9.20
N LEU A 37 1.84 -4.26 -9.12
CA LEU A 37 2.70 -4.50 -7.96
C LEU A 37 3.68 -3.35 -7.73
N LEU A 38 4.30 -2.85 -8.78
CA LEU A 38 5.22 -1.71 -8.74
C LEU A 38 4.51 -0.45 -8.26
N SER A 39 3.33 -0.15 -8.79
CA SER A 39 2.54 1.01 -8.38
C SER A 39 2.19 0.98 -6.88
N SER A 40 1.81 -0.20 -6.37
CA SER A 40 1.54 -0.42 -4.95
C SER A 40 2.80 -0.20 -4.10
N ARG A 41 3.95 -0.73 -4.54
CA ARG A 41 5.23 -0.55 -3.84
C ARG A 41 5.71 0.90 -3.87
N LEU A 42 5.60 1.61 -4.99
CA LEU A 42 5.96 3.03 -5.11
C LEU A 42 5.14 3.88 -4.14
N ARG A 43 3.82 3.66 -4.08
CA ARG A 43 2.93 4.36 -3.13
C ARG A 43 3.35 4.12 -1.68
N ARG A 44 3.67 2.88 -1.32
CA ARG A 44 4.15 2.53 0.02
C ARG A 44 5.48 3.20 0.35
N LEU A 45 6.41 3.26 -0.59
CA LEU A 45 7.71 3.91 -0.38
C LEU A 45 7.59 5.44 -0.24
N VAL A 46 6.61 6.05 -0.90
CA VAL A 46 6.26 7.46 -0.69
C VAL A 46 5.66 7.67 0.71
N GLN A 47 4.76 6.77 1.15
CA GLN A 47 4.18 6.84 2.49
C GLN A 47 5.22 6.61 3.61
N GLN A 48 6.27 5.82 3.33
CA GLN A 48 7.42 5.61 4.22
C GLN A 48 8.45 6.75 4.16
N ASP A 49 8.18 7.82 3.41
CA ASP A 49 9.05 8.99 3.25
C ASP A 49 10.44 8.67 2.63
N LYS A 50 10.57 7.52 1.96
CA LYS A 50 11.81 7.11 1.28
C LYS A 50 11.88 7.57 -0.17
N LEU A 51 10.72 7.80 -0.78
CA LEU A 51 10.58 8.38 -2.11
C LEU A 51 9.73 9.64 -2.02
N GLU A 52 10.05 10.62 -2.85
CA GLU A 52 9.24 11.81 -3.08
C GLU A 52 8.49 11.63 -4.40
N LYS A 53 7.20 11.96 -4.42
CA LYS A 53 6.39 11.99 -5.65
C LYS A 53 6.28 13.45 -6.12
N ILE A 54 6.86 13.76 -7.27
CA ILE A 54 6.78 15.07 -7.92
C ILE A 54 5.85 14.88 -9.12
N GLU A 55 4.62 15.41 -9.02
CA GLU A 55 3.54 15.17 -10.00
C GLU A 55 3.29 13.66 -10.24
N ASN A 56 3.80 13.12 -11.35
CA ASN A 56 3.71 11.72 -11.75
C ASN A 56 5.04 10.97 -11.74
N CYS A 57 6.11 11.63 -11.30
CA CYS A 57 7.45 11.09 -11.20
C CYS A 57 7.83 10.78 -9.75
N TYR A 58 8.71 9.80 -9.59
CA TYR A 58 9.22 9.35 -8.29
C TYR A 58 10.72 9.62 -8.21
N ARG A 59 11.17 10.16 -7.09
CA ARG A 59 12.58 10.43 -6.81
C ARG A 59 12.97 9.88 -5.44
N ILE A 60 14.21 9.43 -5.29
CA ILE A 60 14.74 9.03 -3.98
C ILE A 60 14.91 10.29 -3.13
N LYS A 61 14.35 10.27 -1.90
CA LYS A 61 14.54 11.37 -0.96
C LYS A 61 16.01 11.37 -0.53
N LYS A 62 16.78 12.36 -0.98
CA LYS A 62 18.13 12.58 -0.46
C LYS A 62 17.99 13.21 0.91
N GLU A 63 18.23 12.42 1.95
CA GLU A 63 18.46 12.95 3.28
C GLU A 63 19.65 13.91 3.22
N VAL A 64 19.47 15.06 3.86
CA VAL A 64 20.23 16.31 3.70
C VAL A 64 21.75 16.08 3.69
N LEU A 65 22.35 16.19 2.51
CA LEU A 65 23.69 16.69 2.32
C LEU A 65 23.69 17.48 1.01
N GLU A 66 24.44 18.58 0.96
CA GLU A 66 24.51 19.56 -0.14
C GLU A 66 23.49 20.72 -0.09
N ARG A 67 23.59 21.49 1.01
CA ARG A 67 23.68 22.94 0.88
C ARG A 67 24.89 23.22 -0.01
N THR A 68 24.72 23.87 -1.18
CA THR A 68 25.60 24.94 -1.75
C THR A 68 25.39 25.13 -3.28
N LYS A 69 24.74 26.26 -3.64
CA LYS A 69 24.97 27.17 -4.82
C LYS A 69 24.71 26.59 -6.24
N THR A 70 23.93 27.17 -7.17
CA THR A 70 23.60 28.57 -7.58
C THR A 70 22.28 28.57 -8.42
N ALA A 71 21.20 29.29 -8.04
CA ALA A 71 20.67 30.58 -8.56
C ALA A 71 20.12 30.59 -10.01
N THR A 72 18.93 31.08 -10.43
CA THR A 72 17.70 31.79 -9.91
C THR A 72 16.76 32.05 -11.15
N PRO A 73 15.52 32.64 -11.09
CA PRO A 73 14.63 33.00 -9.97
C PRO A 73 13.14 32.58 -10.13
N LYS A 74 12.46 32.31 -9.01
CA LYS A 74 11.16 32.92 -8.62
C LYS A 74 10.83 32.56 -7.15
N GLN A 75 11.17 33.51 -6.26
CA GLN A 75 10.42 34.02 -5.09
C GLN A 75 9.33 33.09 -4.49
N LYS A 76 9.25 32.78 -3.18
CA LYS A 76 9.64 33.49 -1.94
C LYS A 76 9.98 32.48 -0.84
N HIS A 77 11.02 32.76 -0.07
CA HIS A 77 11.33 32.16 1.22
C HIS A 77 11.13 33.24 2.28
N VAL A 78 10.38 32.99 3.35
CA VAL A 78 10.83 33.19 4.75
C VAL A 78 9.92 32.38 5.68
N GLY A 79 10.53 31.61 6.59
CA GLY A 79 9.89 31.06 7.78
C GLY A 79 9.44 32.12 8.81
N PRO A 80 9.09 31.69 10.03
CA PRO A 80 8.26 32.48 10.94
C PRO A 80 9.05 33.55 11.71
N ARG A 81 8.63 34.81 11.56
CA ARG A 81 8.91 35.90 12.50
C ARG A 81 7.65 36.76 12.66
N GLN A 82 6.99 36.57 13.80
CA GLN A 82 6.19 37.56 14.57
C GLN A 82 6.55 39.03 14.23
N PHE A 83 5.70 40.05 14.04
CA PHE A 83 4.29 40.45 14.29
C PHE A 83 4.10 41.80 13.50
N PRO A 84 3.00 42.59 13.59
CA PRO A 84 1.57 42.29 13.72
C PRO A 84 0.74 43.00 12.62
N SER A 85 -0.32 42.37 12.10
CA SER A 85 -1.59 43.05 11.83
C SER A 85 -2.53 42.12 11.09
N SER A 86 -3.65 41.82 11.76
CA SER A 86 -4.98 41.61 11.20
C SER A 86 -5.16 40.55 10.12
N THR A 87 -6.10 39.63 10.38
CA THR A 87 -6.64 38.60 9.47
C THR A 87 -6.01 37.19 9.60
N TYR A 88 -5.87 36.72 10.85
CA TYR A 88 -5.71 35.29 11.14
C TYR A 88 -7.07 34.75 11.55
N LEU A 89 -7.73 33.98 10.70
CA LEU A 89 -8.86 33.07 11.04
C LEU A 89 -9.24 32.11 9.89
N GLY A 90 -8.70 32.28 8.66
CA GLY A 90 -9.07 31.47 7.49
C GLY A 90 -8.24 30.19 7.24
N ASP A 91 -6.93 30.23 7.46
CA ASP A 91 -6.01 29.12 7.09
C ASP A 91 -6.16 27.85 7.95
N THR A 92 -6.77 27.95 9.12
CA THR A 92 -6.91 26.80 10.04
C THR A 92 -8.09 25.90 9.69
N VAL A 93 -9.11 26.44 9.02
CA VAL A 93 -10.35 25.70 8.72
C VAL A 93 -10.17 24.78 7.51
N GLU A 94 -9.42 25.20 6.49
CA GLU A 94 -9.18 24.40 5.28
C GLU A 94 -8.30 23.17 5.57
N GLU A 95 -7.24 23.34 6.36
CA GLU A 95 -6.37 22.22 6.77
C GLU A 95 -7.07 21.26 7.73
N ALA A 96 -7.94 21.77 8.61
CA ALA A 96 -8.82 20.92 9.43
C ALA A 96 -9.79 20.12 8.56
N ALA A 97 -10.35 20.73 7.51
CA ALA A 97 -11.25 20.04 6.58
C ALA A 97 -10.54 18.94 5.79
N LYS A 98 -9.35 19.19 5.23
CA LYS A 98 -8.54 18.17 4.54
C LYS A 98 -8.19 17.00 5.45
N THR A 99 -7.81 17.31 6.69
CA THR A 99 -7.51 16.29 7.71
C THR A 99 -8.75 15.45 8.04
N ALA A 100 -9.92 16.08 8.16
CA ALA A 100 -11.17 15.36 8.42
C ALA A 100 -11.52 14.42 7.26
N VAL A 101 -11.42 14.88 6.00
CA VAL A 101 -11.67 14.05 4.81
C VAL A 101 -10.74 12.84 4.77
N TYR A 102 -9.44 13.03 5.03
CA TYR A 102 -8.48 11.91 5.04
C TYR A 102 -8.81 10.89 6.13
N LYS A 103 -9.15 11.35 7.34
CA LYS A 103 -9.50 10.46 8.45
C LYS A 103 -10.78 9.66 8.18
N VAL A 104 -11.77 10.27 7.52
CA VAL A 104 -13.00 9.57 7.10
C VAL A 104 -12.66 8.48 6.09
N ALA A 105 -11.88 8.80 5.05
CA ALA A 105 -11.45 7.80 4.06
C ALA A 105 -10.64 6.66 4.68
N GLU A 106 -9.77 6.96 5.66
CA GLU A 106 -9.00 5.94 6.38
C GLU A 106 -9.91 5.04 7.23
N ALA A 107 -10.90 5.63 7.93
CA ALA A 107 -11.86 4.90 8.73
C ALA A 107 -12.73 3.96 7.87
N ASP A 108 -13.23 4.44 6.73
CA ASP A 108 -14.02 3.64 5.78
C ASP A 108 -13.20 2.49 5.18
N ASN A 109 -11.95 2.75 4.82
CA ASN A 109 -11.08 1.69 4.33
C ASN A 109 -10.80 0.62 5.40
N LYS A 110 -10.56 1.04 6.65
CA LYS A 110 -10.35 0.11 7.77
C LYS A 110 -11.60 -0.72 8.07
N SER A 111 -12.78 -0.11 8.05
CA SER A 111 -14.04 -0.81 8.29
C SER A 111 -14.33 -1.83 7.19
N PHE A 112 -14.08 -1.47 5.93
CA PHE A 112 -14.21 -2.39 4.79
C PHE A 112 -13.27 -3.59 4.92
N VAL A 113 -11.99 -3.36 5.22
CA VAL A 113 -11.00 -4.44 5.39
C VAL A 113 -11.37 -5.35 6.56
N ALA A 114 -11.82 -4.78 7.68
CA ALA A 114 -12.27 -5.57 8.83
C ALA A 114 -13.50 -6.43 8.50
N ALA A 115 -14.46 -5.89 7.76
CA ALA A 115 -15.65 -6.61 7.34
C ALA A 115 -15.33 -7.77 6.38
N GLU A 116 -14.43 -7.55 5.41
CA GLU A 116 -13.98 -8.63 4.51
C GLU A 116 -13.16 -9.70 5.24
N ALA A 117 -12.30 -9.31 6.18
CA ALA A 117 -11.56 -10.26 7.01
C ALA A 117 -12.51 -11.14 7.84
N ALA A 118 -13.55 -10.55 8.44
CA ALA A 118 -14.56 -11.29 9.20
C ALA A 118 -15.38 -12.26 8.33
N LYS A 119 -15.73 -11.87 7.10
CA LYS A 119 -16.42 -12.78 6.16
C LYS A 119 -15.54 -13.96 5.77
N GLU A 120 -14.26 -13.71 5.49
CA GLU A 120 -13.33 -14.77 5.11
C GLU A 120 -13.04 -15.71 6.29
N GLU A 121 -12.90 -15.17 7.51
CA GLU A 121 -12.72 -15.97 8.72
C GLU A 121 -13.94 -16.85 8.99
N ALA A 122 -15.16 -16.32 8.89
CA ALA A 122 -16.39 -17.12 9.01
C ALA A 122 -16.49 -18.22 7.93
N ARG A 123 -16.08 -17.92 6.70
CA ARG A 123 -16.04 -18.90 5.61
C ARG A 123 -15.04 -20.01 5.90
N VAL A 124 -13.85 -19.67 6.37
CA VAL A 124 -12.79 -20.63 6.74
C VAL A 124 -13.22 -21.47 7.95
N SER A 125 -13.83 -20.86 8.98
CA SER A 125 -14.34 -21.58 10.15
C SER A 125 -15.37 -22.63 9.74
N LYS A 126 -16.33 -22.25 8.89
CA LYS A 126 -17.34 -23.20 8.39
C LYS A 126 -16.71 -24.36 7.62
N MET A 127 -15.72 -24.09 6.76
CA MET A 127 -15.02 -25.15 6.05
C MET A 127 -14.25 -26.09 6.99
N ALA A 128 -13.68 -25.57 8.07
CA ALA A 128 -13.01 -26.40 9.08
C ALA A 128 -14.02 -27.30 9.81
N GLU A 129 -15.18 -26.77 10.20
CA GLU A 129 -16.27 -27.54 10.82
C GLU A 129 -16.80 -28.64 9.89
N ASP A 130 -17.00 -28.33 8.61
CA ASP A 130 -17.43 -29.29 7.59
C ASP A 130 -16.37 -30.40 7.40
N GLN A 131 -15.08 -30.04 7.40
CA GLN A 131 -13.97 -30.99 7.30
C GLN A 131 -13.89 -31.92 8.53
N ASP A 132 -14.02 -31.37 9.74
CA ASP A 132 -14.01 -32.17 10.97
C ASP A 132 -15.20 -33.12 11.03
N SER A 133 -16.38 -32.67 10.58
CA SER A 133 -17.59 -33.50 10.47
C SER A 133 -17.39 -34.66 9.50
N LEU A 134 -16.82 -34.39 8.32
CA LEU A 134 -16.52 -35.42 7.33
C LEU A 134 -15.49 -36.43 7.84
N LEU A 135 -14.45 -35.97 8.55
CA LEU A 135 -13.45 -36.84 9.13
C LEU A 135 -14.05 -37.74 10.21
N LEU A 136 -14.93 -37.20 11.05
CA LEU A 136 -15.62 -37.97 12.08
C LEU A 136 -16.50 -39.06 11.46
N LEU A 137 -17.26 -38.72 10.42
CA LEU A 137 -18.06 -39.69 9.66
C LEU A 137 -17.18 -40.79 9.04
N ALA A 138 -16.07 -40.41 8.41
CA ALA A 138 -15.15 -41.38 7.80
C ALA A 138 -14.56 -42.35 8.83
N LYS A 139 -14.23 -41.86 10.03
CA LYS A 139 -13.77 -42.70 11.15
C LYS A 139 -14.85 -43.65 11.62
N ASP A 140 -16.08 -43.17 11.83
CA ASP A 140 -17.20 -44.02 12.23
C ASP A 140 -17.45 -45.16 11.23
N ILE A 141 -17.48 -44.83 9.93
CA ILE A 141 -17.63 -45.82 8.86
C ILE A 141 -16.49 -46.85 8.92
N PHE A 142 -15.26 -46.38 9.06
CA PHE A 142 -14.09 -47.25 9.13
C PHE A 142 -14.17 -48.21 10.33
N ASP A 143 -14.53 -47.71 11.50
CA ASP A 143 -14.63 -48.50 12.73
C ASP A 143 -15.73 -49.57 12.62
N ARG A 144 -16.89 -49.20 12.06
CA ARG A 144 -18.01 -50.13 11.82
C ARG A 144 -17.66 -51.21 10.80
N CYS A 145 -17.03 -50.82 9.68
CA CYS A 145 -16.54 -51.79 8.69
C CYS A 145 -15.51 -52.75 9.28
N SER A 146 -14.63 -52.25 10.15
CA SER A 146 -13.61 -53.07 10.83
C SER A 146 -14.21 -54.10 11.79
N GLN A 147 -15.43 -53.86 12.27
CA GLN A 147 -16.20 -54.79 13.09
C GLN A 147 -17.04 -55.77 12.25
N GLY A 148 -16.97 -55.70 10.92
CA GLY A 148 -17.72 -56.54 10.00
C GLY A 148 -19.15 -56.07 9.72
N GLU A 149 -19.51 -54.84 10.14
CA GLU A 149 -20.78 -54.24 9.78
C GLU A 149 -20.77 -53.74 8.33
N ILE A 150 -21.89 -53.91 7.63
CA ILE A 150 -22.09 -53.36 6.29
C ILE A 150 -22.73 -51.97 6.43
N VAL A 151 -22.00 -50.91 6.03
CA VAL A 151 -22.49 -49.54 6.04
C VAL A 151 -22.96 -49.13 4.65
N LEU A 152 -24.23 -48.75 4.51
CA LEU A 152 -24.80 -48.20 3.27
C LEU A 152 -24.71 -46.68 3.30
N MET A 153 -24.02 -46.10 2.32
CA MET A 153 -23.92 -44.65 2.12
C MET A 153 -25.01 -44.21 1.13
N ALA A 154 -25.75 -43.16 1.47
CA ALA A 154 -26.80 -42.56 0.63
C ALA A 154 -26.25 -41.43 -0.26
#